data_AF-A0A847G2I5-F1
#
_entry.id   AF-A0A847G2I5-F1
#
_cell.length_a   1.000
_cell.length_b   1.000
_cell.length_c   1.000
_cell.angle_alpha   90.00
_cell.angle_beta   90.00
_cell.angle_gamma   90.00
#
_symmetry.space_group_name_H-M   'P 1'
#
loop_
_entity.id
_entity.type
_entity.pdbx_description
1 polymer ?
#
loop_
_entity_poly.entity_id
_entity_poly.type
_entity_poly.pdbx_seq_one_letter_code
_entity_poly.pdbx_strand_id
1 'polypeptide(L)'
;MKNSRFTKTMKQVTDLIQEEKWQEALDLLRLTDVEYPDTPAVLTAMGDCLIHLDKPDVAIRSFNRVTELEPGSVEAINNLGVAYMFAHDFDNSELTYLKALQFMPDHEQTLKNLAFLYFQQDSRLGDAATILADLVRKNPTDCEALYLMGKCYETGGEKA
;
A
#
# COMPACT_ATOMS: atom_id res chain seq x y z
N MET A 1 13.93 16.66 -24.82
CA MET A 1 14.97 16.76 -23.76
C MET A 1 14.42 16.61 -22.34
N LYS A 2 13.25 17.19 -21.98
CA LYS A 2 12.68 17.08 -20.62
C LYS A 2 12.46 15.63 -20.13
N ASN A 3 11.92 14.75 -20.97
CA ASN A 3 11.73 13.34 -20.61
C ASN A 3 13.02 12.60 -20.25
N SER A 4 14.16 12.95 -20.88
CA SER A 4 15.45 12.32 -20.57
C SER A 4 15.98 12.71 -19.18
N ARG A 5 15.71 13.95 -18.75
CA ARG A 5 16.05 14.41 -17.40
C ARG A 5 15.15 13.74 -16.36
N PHE A 6 13.84 13.72 -16.59
CA PHE A 6 12.88 13.05 -15.71
C PHE A 6 13.25 11.58 -15.47
N THR A 7 13.47 10.80 -16.53
CA THR A 7 13.84 9.38 -16.40
C THR A 7 15.14 9.19 -15.62
N LYS A 8 16.14 10.05 -15.83
CA LYS A 8 17.40 9.99 -15.08
C LYS A 8 17.18 10.27 -13.59
N THR A 9 16.37 11.28 -13.27
CA THR A 9 16.05 11.64 -11.89
C THR A 9 15.26 10.54 -11.20
N MET A 10 14.23 9.98 -11.84
CA MET A 10 13.45 8.89 -11.27
C MET A 10 14.29 7.64 -11.04
N LYS A 11 15.25 7.33 -11.93
CA LYS A 11 16.21 6.25 -11.68
C LYS A 11 17.03 6.50 -10.43
N GLN A 12 17.56 7.72 -10.25
CA GLN A 12 18.30 8.09 -9.05
C GLN A 12 17.44 7.99 -7.79
N VAL A 13 16.17 8.38 -7.85
CA VAL A 13 15.22 8.18 -6.75
C VAL A 13 15.08 6.69 -6.41
N THR A 14 14.93 5.82 -7.42
CA THR A 14 14.86 4.37 -7.21
C THR A 14 16.14 3.84 -6.55
N ASP A 15 17.31 4.28 -7.00
CA ASP A 15 18.59 3.87 -6.40
C ASP A 15 18.67 4.30 -4.93
N LEU A 16 18.24 5.54 -4.60
CA LEU A 16 18.19 6.02 -3.22
C LEU A 16 17.20 5.22 -2.34
N ILE A 17 16.04 4.86 -2.89
CA ILE A 17 15.04 4.01 -2.21
C ILE A 17 15.62 2.62 -1.92
N GLN A 18 16.33 2.02 -2.88
CA GLN A 18 16.99 0.72 -2.68
C GLN A 18 18.08 0.75 -1.61
N GLU A 19 18.75 1.90 -1.46
CA GLU A 19 19.72 2.15 -0.39
C GLU A 19 19.07 2.61 0.93
N GLU A 20 17.74 2.59 1.03
CA GLU A 20 16.95 3.05 2.18
C GLU A 20 17.22 4.53 2.56
N LYS A 21 17.70 5.33 1.62
CA LYS A 21 17.94 6.78 1.78
C LYS A 21 16.66 7.56 1.56
N TRP A 22 15.64 7.27 2.37
CA TRP A 22 14.27 7.78 2.23
C TRP A 22 14.19 9.31 2.24
N GLN A 23 14.97 9.96 3.11
CA GLN A 23 14.96 11.42 3.21
C GLN A 23 15.59 12.08 1.98
N GLU A 24 16.70 11.55 1.47
CA GLU A 24 17.35 12.05 0.26
C GLU A 24 16.46 11.84 -0.97
N ALA A 25 15.81 10.67 -1.07
CA ALA A 25 14.84 10.38 -2.11
C ALA A 25 13.66 11.37 -2.08
N LEU A 26 13.11 11.62 -0.90
CA LEU A 26 12.00 12.58 -0.73
C LEU A 26 12.39 14.01 -1.11
N ASP A 27 13.60 14.46 -0.76
CA ASP A 27 14.07 15.80 -1.12
C ASP A 27 14.28 15.94 -2.64
N LEU A 28 14.82 14.91 -3.29
CA LEU A 28 14.92 14.86 -4.75
C LEU A 28 13.54 14.83 -5.43
N LEU A 29 12.59 14.08 -4.87
CA LEU A 29 11.22 14.01 -5.36
C LEU A 29 10.50 15.36 -5.24
N ARG A 30 10.69 16.11 -4.16
CA ARG A 30 10.14 17.46 -4.00
C ARG A 30 10.65 18.43 -5.06
N LEU A 31 11.94 18.37 -5.39
CA LEU A 31 12.50 19.16 -6.49
C LEU A 31 11.92 18.72 -7.84
N THR A 32 11.68 17.42 -8.00
CA THR A 32 11.09 16.86 -9.23
C THR A 32 9.64 17.29 -9.39
N ASP A 33 8.85 17.32 -8.32
CA ASP A 33 7.45 17.75 -8.32
C ASP A 33 7.30 19.24 -8.72
N VAL A 34 8.28 20.10 -8.38
CA VAL A 34 8.29 21.49 -8.86
C VAL A 34 8.41 21.57 -10.40
N GLU A 35 9.19 20.67 -11.01
CA GLU A 35 9.37 20.64 -12.48
C GLU A 35 8.27 19.85 -13.20
N TYR A 36 7.69 18.83 -12.53
CA TYR A 36 6.71 17.88 -13.06
C TYR A 36 5.56 17.70 -12.05
N PRO A 37 4.76 18.75 -11.80
CA PRO A 37 3.73 18.71 -10.77
C PRO A 37 2.63 17.72 -11.13
N ASP A 38 1.96 17.18 -10.11
CA ASP A 38 0.84 16.24 -10.26
C ASP A 38 1.20 15.00 -11.12
N THR A 39 2.44 14.54 -11.06
CA THR A 39 2.86 13.31 -11.75
C THR A 39 2.61 12.11 -10.85
N PRO A 40 1.74 11.13 -11.23
CA PRO A 40 1.42 9.97 -10.40
C PRO A 40 2.65 9.22 -9.88
N ALA A 41 3.64 8.96 -10.74
CA ALA A 41 4.87 8.26 -10.36
C ALA A 41 5.70 9.01 -9.29
N VAL A 42 5.70 10.36 -9.33
CA VAL A 42 6.41 11.19 -8.34
C VAL A 42 5.64 11.16 -7.02
N LEU A 43 4.33 11.38 -7.07
CA LEU A 43 3.46 11.39 -5.90
C LEU A 43 3.43 10.03 -5.18
N THR A 44 3.38 8.93 -5.92
CA THR A 44 3.47 7.56 -5.37
C THR A 44 4.80 7.36 -4.67
N ALA A 45 5.93 7.65 -5.32
CA ALA A 45 7.26 7.49 -4.71
C ALA A 45 7.44 8.40 -3.48
N MET A 46 6.85 9.60 -3.48
CA MET A 46 6.81 10.47 -2.30
C MET A 46 6.01 9.83 -1.18
N GLY A 47 4.83 9.28 -1.48
CA GLY A 47 4.00 8.55 -0.52
C GLY A 47 4.77 7.40 0.13
N ASP A 48 5.45 6.57 -0.67
CA ASP A 48 6.26 5.45 -0.16
C ASP A 48 7.37 5.94 0.77
N CYS A 49 8.15 6.96 0.35
CA CYS A 49 9.19 7.55 1.19
C CYS A 49 8.62 8.11 2.51
N LEU A 50 7.43 8.72 2.48
CA LEU A 50 6.78 9.29 3.66
C LEU A 50 6.31 8.21 4.64
N ILE A 51 5.87 7.05 4.15
CA ILE A 51 5.55 5.89 5.00
C ILE A 51 6.80 5.41 5.72
N HIS A 52 7.91 5.22 5.01
CA HIS A 52 9.19 4.80 5.61
C HIS A 52 9.79 5.83 6.58
N LEU A 53 9.41 7.10 6.44
CA LEU A 53 9.82 8.19 7.33
C LEU A 53 8.84 8.43 8.49
N ASP A 54 7.90 7.51 8.74
CA ASP A 54 6.89 7.58 9.80
C ASP A 54 6.01 8.85 9.71
N LYS A 55 5.61 9.22 8.49
CA LYS A 55 4.76 10.38 8.18
C LYS A 55 3.51 9.98 7.38
N PRO A 56 2.68 9.05 7.88
CA PRO A 56 1.54 8.51 7.12
C PRO A 56 0.47 9.58 6.80
N ASP A 57 0.24 10.56 7.68
CA ASP A 57 -0.70 11.67 7.40
C ASP A 57 -0.33 12.49 6.16
N VAL A 58 0.97 12.62 5.89
CA VAL A 58 1.47 13.31 4.69
C VAL A 58 1.38 12.40 3.48
N ALA A 59 1.70 11.11 3.64
CA ALA A 59 1.59 10.11 2.59
C ALA A 59 0.15 9.98 2.07
N ILE A 60 -0.84 10.01 2.97
CA ILE A 60 -2.28 10.00 2.63
C ILE A 60 -2.61 11.13 1.65
N ARG A 61 -2.06 12.34 1.82
CA ARG A 61 -2.31 13.46 0.89
C ARG A 61 -1.70 13.18 -0.49
N SER A 62 -0.49 12.65 -0.55
CA SER A 62 0.15 12.28 -1.82
C SER A 62 -0.66 11.20 -2.56
N PHE A 63 -1.03 10.12 -1.87
CA PHE A 63 -1.79 9.03 -2.49
C PHE A 63 -3.22 9.44 -2.84
N ASN A 64 -3.90 10.25 -2.02
CA ASN A 64 -5.20 10.82 -2.40
C ASN A 64 -5.09 11.57 -3.71
N ARG A 65 -4.05 12.40 -3.88
CA ARG A 65 -3.82 13.10 -5.15
C ARG A 65 -3.62 12.14 -6.32
N VAL A 66 -2.89 11.03 -6.14
CA VAL A 66 -2.77 9.97 -7.16
C VAL A 66 -4.15 9.39 -7.50
N THR A 67 -4.99 9.08 -6.50
CA THR A 67 -6.34 8.54 -6.76
C THR A 67 -7.28 9.55 -7.43
N GLU A 68 -7.07 10.85 -7.28
CA GLU A 68 -7.83 11.88 -8.01
C GLU A 68 -7.40 11.94 -9.48
N LEU A 69 -6.09 11.78 -9.74
CA LEU A 69 -5.52 11.76 -11.09
C LEU A 69 -5.85 10.45 -11.81
N GLU A 70 -5.95 9.34 -11.08
CA GLU A 70 -6.20 8.00 -11.59
C GLU A 70 -7.37 7.29 -10.83
N PRO A 71 -8.64 7.71 -11.01
CA PRO A 71 -9.76 7.27 -10.17
C PRO A 71 -10.09 5.77 -10.17
N GLY A 72 -9.59 5.02 -11.15
CA GLY A 72 -9.78 3.57 -11.28
C GLY A 72 -8.49 2.76 -11.12
N SER A 73 -7.37 3.40 -10.74
CA SER A 73 -6.11 2.70 -10.50
C SER A 73 -6.19 1.92 -9.20
N VAL A 74 -6.32 0.59 -9.32
CA VAL A 74 -6.39 -0.33 -8.17
C VAL A 74 -5.13 -0.21 -7.32
N GLU A 75 -3.96 -0.06 -7.94
CA GLU A 75 -2.68 0.13 -7.27
C GLU A 75 -2.66 1.44 -6.46
N ALA A 76 -3.12 2.55 -7.04
CA ALA A 76 -3.17 3.83 -6.33
C ALA A 76 -4.13 3.78 -5.13
N ILE A 77 -5.31 3.19 -5.30
CA ILE A 77 -6.28 3.02 -4.22
C ILE A 77 -5.71 2.09 -3.14
N ASN A 78 -5.04 1.00 -3.53
CA ASN A 78 -4.37 0.12 -2.59
C ASN A 78 -3.31 0.85 -1.75
N ASN A 79 -2.46 1.67 -2.37
CA ASN A 79 -1.41 2.41 -1.67
C ASN A 79 -1.99 3.45 -0.70
N LEU A 80 -3.11 4.08 -1.05
CA LEU A 80 -3.86 4.92 -0.13
C LEU A 80 -4.37 4.12 1.10
N GLY A 81 -4.89 2.91 0.88
CA GLY A 81 -5.32 2.02 1.95
C GLY A 81 -4.17 1.62 2.88
N VAL A 82 -2.97 1.38 2.32
CA VAL A 82 -1.74 1.14 3.08
C VAL A 82 -1.37 2.37 3.90
N ALA A 83 -1.46 3.57 3.35
CA ALA A 83 -1.15 4.78 4.11
C ALA A 83 -2.11 4.99 5.29
N TYR A 84 -3.40 4.67 5.13
CA TYR A 84 -4.35 4.66 6.25
C TYR A 84 -4.02 3.57 7.30
N MET A 85 -3.54 2.39 6.89
CA MET A 85 -3.04 1.37 7.84
C MET A 85 -1.94 1.93 8.74
N PHE A 86 -0.94 2.57 8.13
CA PHE A 86 0.19 3.16 8.88
C PHE A 86 -0.23 4.34 9.74
N ALA A 87 -1.30 5.06 9.38
CA ALA A 87 -1.91 6.09 10.21
C ALA A 87 -2.77 5.52 11.37
N HIS A 88 -2.93 4.20 11.46
CA HIS A 88 -3.88 3.52 12.35
C HIS A 88 -5.34 3.92 12.12
N ASP A 89 -5.66 4.47 10.94
CA ASP A 89 -7.03 4.79 10.52
C ASP A 89 -7.63 3.58 9.81
N PHE A 90 -7.95 2.57 10.62
CA PHE A 90 -8.42 1.27 10.14
C PHE A 90 -9.76 1.35 9.40
N ASP A 91 -10.64 2.27 9.80
CA ASP A 91 -11.94 2.45 9.16
C ASP A 91 -11.78 2.96 7.72
N ASN A 92 -10.97 4.01 7.50
CA ASN A 92 -10.72 4.50 6.15
C ASN A 92 -9.86 3.52 5.34
N SER A 93 -8.98 2.76 5.98
CA SER A 93 -8.22 1.69 5.32
C SER A 93 -9.14 0.61 4.74
N GLU A 94 -10.07 0.08 5.55
CA GLU A 94 -11.03 -0.95 5.12
C GLU A 94 -11.87 -0.44 3.95
N LEU A 95 -12.47 0.75 4.07
CA LEU A 95 -13.27 1.35 3.01
C LEU A 95 -12.48 1.52 1.71
N THR A 96 -11.20 1.91 1.81
CA THR A 96 -10.32 2.13 0.67
C THR A 96 -9.97 0.81 -0.02
N TYR A 97 -9.61 -0.23 0.73
CA TYR A 97 -9.35 -1.55 0.16
C TYR A 97 -10.60 -2.16 -0.48
N LEU A 98 -11.77 -2.05 0.17
CA LEU A 98 -13.03 -2.51 -0.41
C LEU A 98 -13.35 -1.78 -1.71
N LYS A 99 -13.06 -0.47 -1.80
CA LYS A 99 -13.18 0.29 -3.05
C LYS A 99 -12.24 -0.24 -4.14
N ALA A 100 -10.98 -0.53 -3.84
CA ALA A 100 -10.06 -1.15 -4.81
C ALA A 100 -10.59 -2.51 -5.32
N LEU A 101 -11.16 -3.33 -4.43
CA LEU A 101 -11.75 -4.63 -4.78
C LEU A 101 -13.07 -4.50 -5.56
N GLN A 102 -13.77 -3.37 -5.52
CA GLN A 102 -14.90 -3.12 -6.44
C GLN A 102 -14.43 -2.98 -7.90
N PHE A 103 -13.23 -2.43 -8.13
CA PHE A 103 -12.64 -2.33 -9.48
C PHE A 103 -12.00 -3.65 -9.92
N MET A 104 -11.32 -4.34 -9.01
CA MET A 104 -10.67 -5.63 -9.28
C MET A 104 -10.85 -6.58 -8.09
N PRO A 105 -11.91 -7.40 -8.10
CA PRO A 105 -12.25 -8.28 -6.96
C PRO A 105 -11.18 -9.29 -6.58
N ASP A 106 -10.34 -9.69 -7.54
CA ASP A 106 -9.28 -10.69 -7.36
C ASP A 106 -7.88 -10.06 -7.24
N HIS A 107 -7.77 -8.76 -6.93
CA HIS A 107 -6.47 -8.12 -6.77
C HIS A 107 -5.74 -8.65 -5.52
N GLU A 108 -4.78 -9.55 -5.73
CA GLU A 108 -4.14 -10.32 -4.68
C GLU A 108 -3.51 -9.45 -3.58
N GLN A 109 -2.78 -8.40 -3.96
CA GLN A 109 -2.12 -7.53 -2.97
C GLN A 109 -3.12 -6.81 -2.07
N THR A 110 -4.25 -6.36 -2.62
CA THR A 110 -5.30 -5.69 -1.82
C THR A 110 -6.01 -6.68 -0.92
N LEU A 111 -6.28 -7.90 -1.38
CA LEU A 111 -6.87 -8.95 -0.54
C LEU A 111 -5.94 -9.30 0.63
N LYS A 112 -4.64 -9.40 0.40
CA LYS A 112 -3.64 -9.61 1.46
C LYS A 112 -3.62 -8.47 2.47
N ASN A 113 -3.61 -7.24 1.98
CA ASN A 113 -3.60 -6.05 2.84
C ASN A 113 -4.89 -5.95 3.68
N LEU A 114 -6.04 -6.28 3.11
CA LEU A 114 -7.31 -6.33 3.82
C LEU A 114 -7.35 -7.47 4.85
N ALA A 115 -6.84 -8.65 4.51
CA ALA A 115 -6.72 -9.76 5.46
C ALA A 115 -5.78 -9.41 6.61
N PHE A 116 -4.67 -8.72 6.34
CA PHE A 116 -3.76 -8.23 7.37
C PHE A 116 -4.43 -7.18 8.27
N LEU A 117 -5.20 -6.25 7.70
CA LEU A 117 -6.01 -5.29 8.46
C LEU A 117 -6.97 -6.01 9.43
N TYR A 118 -7.71 -7.01 8.94
CA TYR A 118 -8.61 -7.80 9.78
C TYR A 118 -7.88 -8.65 10.82
N PHE A 119 -6.69 -9.16 10.50
CA PHE A 119 -5.86 -9.88 11.46
C PHE A 119 -5.42 -8.99 12.63
N GLN A 120 -5.21 -7.69 12.43
CA GLN A 120 -4.92 -6.74 13.52
C GLN A 120 -6.12 -6.51 14.45
N GLN A 121 -7.32 -6.94 14.06
CA GLN A 121 -8.55 -6.76 14.82
C GLN A 121 -9.05 -8.10 15.35
N ASP A 122 -8.96 -8.30 16.66
CA ASP A 122 -9.37 -9.56 17.32
C ASP A 122 -10.79 -10.03 16.94
N SER A 123 -11.72 -9.08 16.74
CA SER A 123 -13.10 -9.38 16.35
C SER A 123 -13.27 -9.82 14.90
N ARG A 124 -12.25 -9.65 14.05
CA ARG A 124 -12.29 -9.90 12.60
C ARG A 124 -11.36 -11.04 12.16
N LEU A 125 -10.79 -11.81 13.08
CA LEU A 125 -9.91 -12.95 12.76
C LEU A 125 -10.56 -13.98 11.81
N GLY A 126 -11.88 -14.18 11.91
CA GLY A 126 -12.63 -15.06 11.01
C GLY A 126 -12.70 -14.55 9.57
N ASP A 127 -12.85 -13.23 9.38
CA ASP A 127 -12.87 -12.61 8.07
C ASP A 127 -11.48 -12.67 7.42
N ALA A 128 -10.42 -12.41 8.19
CA ALA A 128 -9.04 -12.57 7.77
C ALA A 128 -8.78 -14.01 7.28
N ALA A 129 -9.13 -15.01 8.09
CA ALA A 129 -8.95 -16.43 7.75
C ALA A 129 -9.70 -16.82 6.48
N THR A 130 -10.89 -16.27 6.24
CA THR A 130 -11.69 -16.54 5.04
C THR A 130 -11.00 -16.03 3.78
N ILE A 131 -10.54 -14.76 3.79
CA ILE A 131 -9.82 -14.17 2.65
C ILE A 131 -8.53 -14.97 2.37
N LEU A 132 -7.78 -15.29 3.41
CA LEU A 132 -6.51 -16.02 3.29
C LEU A 132 -6.71 -17.45 2.78
N ALA A 133 -7.76 -18.14 3.22
CA ALA A 133 -8.10 -19.46 2.70
C ALA A 133 -8.40 -19.44 1.19
N ASP A 134 -9.10 -18.41 0.71
CA ASP A 134 -9.37 -18.24 -0.72
C ASP A 134 -8.09 -17.92 -1.53
N LEU A 135 -7.21 -17.08 -0.99
CA LEU A 135 -5.90 -16.79 -1.60
C LEU A 135 -5.04 -18.06 -1.69
N VAL A 136 -4.94 -18.83 -0.60
CA VAL A 136 -4.18 -20.09 -0.56
C VAL A 136 -4.80 -21.15 -1.49
N ARG A 137 -6.13 -21.19 -1.61
CA ARG A 137 -6.79 -22.10 -2.55
C ARG A 137 -6.43 -21.79 -4.01
N LYS A 138 -6.29 -20.51 -4.36
CA LYS A 138 -5.88 -20.06 -5.70
C LYS A 138 -4.38 -20.24 -5.93
N ASN A 139 -3.57 -19.90 -4.93
CA ASN A 139 -2.12 -20.06 -4.95
C ASN A 139 -1.64 -20.77 -3.67
N PRO A 140 -1.54 -22.11 -3.70
CA PRO A 140 -1.14 -22.90 -2.53
C PRO A 140 0.31 -22.69 -2.07
N THR A 141 1.10 -21.95 -2.85
CA THR A 141 2.52 -21.66 -2.54
C THR A 141 2.74 -20.23 -2.03
N ASP A 142 1.66 -19.47 -1.80
CA ASP A 142 1.76 -18.13 -1.22
C ASP A 142 2.16 -18.21 0.26
N CYS A 143 3.46 -18.10 0.50
CA CYS A 143 4.04 -18.19 1.85
C CYS A 143 3.46 -17.16 2.82
N GLU A 144 3.17 -15.95 2.34
CA GLU A 144 2.64 -14.88 3.18
C GLU A 144 1.20 -15.17 3.59
N ALA A 145 0.37 -15.58 2.63
CA ALA A 145 -1.03 -15.94 2.91
C ALA A 145 -1.11 -17.16 3.85
N LEU A 146 -0.27 -18.18 3.62
CA LEU A 146 -0.14 -19.34 4.50
C LEU A 146 0.29 -18.96 5.92
N TYR A 147 1.30 -18.09 6.04
CA TYR A 147 1.81 -17.63 7.32
C TYR A 147 0.73 -16.87 8.11
N LEU A 148 0.08 -15.88 7.49
CA LEU A 148 -0.98 -15.12 8.13
C LEU A 148 -2.18 -16.00 8.50
N MET A 149 -2.52 -16.99 7.66
CA MET A 149 -3.62 -17.92 7.95
C MET A 149 -3.31 -18.78 9.18
N GLY A 150 -2.08 -19.29 9.28
CA GLY A 150 -1.62 -20.02 10.48
C GLY A 150 -1.72 -19.17 11.74
N LYS A 151 -1.29 -17.90 11.67
CA LYS A 151 -1.41 -16.94 12.78
C LYS A 151 -2.87 -16.68 13.17
N CYS A 152 -3.78 -16.56 12.21
CA CYS A 152 -5.21 -16.38 12.50
C CYS A 152 -5.77 -17.56 13.31
N TYR A 153 -5.43 -18.81 12.95
CA TYR A 153 -5.92 -20.00 13.66
C TYR A 153 -5.31 -20.18 15.05
N GLU A 154 -4.02 -19.88 15.22
CA GLU A 154 -3.35 -19.90 16.52
C GLU A 154 -4.02 -18.91 17.48
N THR A 155 -4.12 -17.64 17.07
CA THR A 155 -4.71 -16.58 17.90
C THR A 155 -6.22 -16.78 18.16
N GLY A 156 -6.95 -17.33 17.18
CA GLY A 156 -8.38 -17.64 17.34
C GLY A 156 -8.64 -18.87 18.21
N GLY A 157 -7.77 -19.88 18.17
CA GLY A 157 -7.89 -21.12 18.95
C GLY A 157 -7.46 -21.00 20.41
N GLU A 158 -6.51 -20.10 20.72
CA GLU A 158 -6.08 -19.82 22.11
C GLU A 158 -7.14 -19.07 22.95
N LYS A 159 -8.15 -18.47 22.29
CA LYS A 159 -9.17 -17.63 22.94
C LYS A 159 -10.54 -18.33 23.11
N ALA A 160 -10.66 -19.59 22.71
CA ALA A 160 -11.87 -20.43 22.81
C ALA A 160 -11.85 -21.32 24.06
#